data_AF-A7RU94-F1
#
_entry.id   AF-A7RU94-F1
#
_cell.length_a   1.000
_cell.length_b   1.000
_cell.length_c   1.000
_cell.angle_alpha   90.00
_cell.angle_beta   90.00
_cell.angle_gamma   90.00
#
_symmetry.space_group_name_H-M   'P 1'
#
loop_
_entity.id
_entity.type
_entity.pdbx_description
1 polymer ?
#
loop_
_entity_poly.entity_id
_entity_poly.type
_entity_poly.pdbx_seq_one_letter_code
_entity_poly.pdbx_strand_id
1 'polypeptide(L)'
;ALVADTKIRSAGASLAEFLSQLEDYTPTIPDAVTAYYLNKAGFDGTDTRVVRLVSLAAQKFISDVANDALQHCKMRGSGQSSRKSGKDKRYTLTMEDLTPALNEYGVNVKKPPYFV
;
A
#
# COMPACT_ATOMS: atom_id res chain seq x y z
N ALA A 1 -8.99 -20.90 8.73
CA ALA A 1 -7.65 -20.33 8.97
C ALA A 1 -6.90 -20.31 7.64
N LEU A 2 -7.07 -19.22 6.88
CA LEU A 2 -6.27 -18.97 5.68
C LEU A 2 -5.23 -17.94 6.08
N VAL A 3 -4.18 -18.42 6.77
CA VAL A 3 -2.93 -17.67 6.85
C VAL A 3 -2.30 -17.90 5.49
N ALA A 4 -2.51 -16.95 4.57
CA ALA A 4 -1.65 -16.86 3.40
C ALA A 4 -0.24 -16.62 3.96
N ASP A 5 0.59 -17.65 3.89
CA ASP A 5 2.01 -17.58 4.13
C ASP A 5 2.59 -16.48 3.24
N THR A 6 2.70 -15.26 3.76
CA THR A 6 3.53 -14.20 3.20
C THR A 6 4.98 -14.56 3.48
N LYS A 7 5.42 -15.73 3.02
CA LYS A 7 6.82 -16.08 2.95
C LYS A 7 7.40 -15.09 1.93
N ILE A 8 8.13 -14.09 2.43
CA ILE A 8 9.02 -13.26 1.62
C ILE A 8 9.89 -14.26 0.85
N ARG A 9 9.55 -14.47 -0.43
CA ARG A 9 10.32 -15.33 -1.30
C ARG A 9 11.69 -14.70 -1.35
N SER A 10 12.69 -15.51 -1.01
CA SER A 10 14.12 -15.19 -1.05
C SER A 10 14.43 -14.23 -2.21
N ALA A 11 15.35 -13.29 -1.98
CA ALA A 11 15.92 -12.36 -2.94
C ALA A 11 16.69 -13.08 -4.07
N GLY A 12 16.00 -13.97 -4.80
CA GLY A 12 16.57 -14.92 -5.74
C GLY A 12 15.55 -15.66 -6.62
N ALA A 13 14.25 -15.31 -6.59
CA ALA A 13 13.38 -15.64 -7.71
C ALA A 13 13.73 -14.70 -8.86
N SER A 14 14.08 -15.26 -10.02
CA SER A 14 14.34 -14.44 -11.20
C SER A 14 13.08 -13.65 -11.57
N LEU A 15 13.25 -12.44 -12.12
CA LEU A 15 12.11 -11.65 -12.60
C LEU A 15 11.25 -12.45 -13.60
N ALA A 16 11.88 -13.32 -14.40
CA ALA A 16 11.19 -14.20 -15.33
C ALA A 16 10.23 -15.18 -14.61
N GLU A 17 10.70 -15.87 -13.56
CA GLU A 17 9.84 -16.76 -12.77
C GLU A 17 8.70 -16.02 -12.08
N PHE A 18 8.95 -14.78 -11.64
CA PHE A 18 7.90 -13.94 -11.07
C PHE A 18 6.85 -13.56 -12.12
N LEU A 19 7.27 -13.12 -13.31
CA LEU A 19 6.34 -12.80 -14.41
C LEU A 19 5.51 -14.01 -14.83
N SER A 20 6.10 -15.21 -14.88
CA SER A 20 5.33 -16.44 -15.14
C SER A 20 4.25 -16.69 -14.08
N GLN A 21 4.52 -16.37 -12.81
CA GLN A 21 3.51 -16.50 -11.75
C GLN A 21 2.39 -15.47 -11.87
N LEU A 22 2.61 -14.36 -12.57
CA LEU A 22 1.58 -13.33 -12.79
C LEU A 22 0.55 -13.73 -13.84
N GLU A 23 0.80 -14.77 -14.63
CA GLU A 23 -0.16 -15.29 -15.62
C GLU A 23 -1.42 -15.84 -14.93
N ASP A 24 -1.26 -16.47 -13.77
CA ASP A 24 -2.38 -17.06 -13.01
C ASP A 24 -2.83 -16.22 -11.81
N TYR A 25 -2.11 -15.14 -11.50
CA TYR A 25 -2.43 -14.28 -10.35
C TYR A 25 -3.40 -13.17 -10.73
N THR A 26 -4.47 -13.01 -9.95
CA THR A 26 -5.42 -11.89 -10.08
C THR A 26 -5.20 -10.86 -8.97
N PRO A 27 -4.62 -9.68 -9.26
CA PRO A 27 -4.40 -8.65 -8.25
C PRO A 27 -5.71 -8.06 -7.71
N THR A 28 -5.61 -7.41 -6.54
CA THR A 28 -6.74 -6.68 -5.93
C THR A 28 -7.29 -5.58 -6.83
N ILE A 29 -6.41 -4.88 -7.55
CA ILE A 29 -6.78 -3.89 -8.57
C ILE A 29 -7.12 -4.66 -9.86
N PRO A 30 -8.33 -4.48 -10.43
CA PRO A 30 -8.70 -5.13 -11.67
C PRO A 30 -7.84 -4.70 -12.87
N ASP A 31 -7.55 -5.63 -13.77
CA ASP A 31 -6.70 -5.40 -14.95
C ASP A 31 -7.19 -4.21 -15.81
N ALA A 32 -8.51 -4.04 -15.95
CA ALA A 32 -9.11 -2.93 -16.71
C ALA A 32 -8.78 -1.54 -16.12
N VAL A 33 -8.68 -1.43 -14.80
CA VAL A 33 -8.34 -0.16 -14.13
C VAL A 33 -6.88 0.19 -14.41
N THR A 34 -5.99 -0.79 -14.26
CA THR A 34 -4.57 -0.56 -14.52
C THR A 34 -4.31 -0.28 -16.00
N ALA A 35 -4.95 -1.02 -16.91
CA ALA A 35 -4.87 -0.77 -18.34
C ALA A 35 -5.37 0.64 -18.72
N TYR A 36 -6.44 1.13 -18.09
CA TYR A 36 -6.91 2.50 -18.30
C TYR A 36 -5.86 3.54 -17.89
N TYR A 37 -5.25 3.41 -16.71
CA TYR A 37 -4.21 4.35 -16.25
C TYR A 37 -2.92 4.25 -17.07
N LEU A 38 -2.55 3.05 -17.54
CA LEU A 38 -1.43 2.86 -18.44
C LEU A 38 -1.67 3.57 -19.79
N ASN A 39 -2.85 3.39 -20.39
CA ASN A 39 -3.21 4.08 -21.63
C ASN A 39 -3.24 5.60 -21.45
N LYS A 40 -3.74 6.08 -20.31
CA LYS A 40 -3.70 7.50 -19.95
C LYS A 40 -2.27 8.04 -19.85
N ALA A 41 -1.31 7.22 -19.43
CA ALA A 41 0.10 7.55 -19.40
C ALA A 41 0.81 7.36 -20.77
N GLY A 42 0.09 6.93 -21.81
CA GLY A 42 0.62 6.70 -23.15
C GLY A 42 1.22 5.30 -23.37
N PHE A 43 0.93 4.34 -22.51
CA PHE A 43 1.41 2.96 -22.62
C PHE A 43 0.25 1.99 -22.87
N ASP A 44 0.32 1.23 -23.97
CA ASP A 44 -0.66 0.18 -24.26
C ASP A 44 -0.26 -1.14 -23.57
N GLY A 45 -1.09 -1.56 -22.60
CA GLY A 45 -0.88 -2.73 -21.75
C GLY A 45 -1.20 -4.05 -22.44
N THR A 46 -0.51 -4.35 -23.54
CA THR A 46 -0.73 -5.55 -24.36
C THR A 46 -0.42 -6.86 -23.62
N ASP A 47 0.64 -6.88 -22.81
CA ASP A 47 1.00 -8.02 -21.96
C ASP A 47 0.32 -7.91 -20.58
N THR A 48 -0.60 -8.85 -20.30
CA THR A 48 -1.35 -8.91 -19.04
C THR A 48 -0.44 -9.05 -17.82
N ARG A 49 0.74 -9.67 -17.96
CA ARG A 49 1.71 -9.83 -16.88
C ARG A 49 2.30 -8.49 -16.46
N VAL A 50 2.55 -7.61 -17.43
CA VAL A 50 3.04 -6.25 -17.17
C VAL A 50 1.96 -5.42 -16.48
N VAL A 51 0.71 -5.52 -16.94
CA VAL A 51 -0.44 -4.86 -16.30
C VAL A 51 -0.58 -5.31 -14.83
N ARG A 52 -0.47 -6.61 -14.57
CA ARG A 52 -0.56 -7.17 -13.21
C ARG A 52 0.66 -6.83 -12.35
N LEU A 53 1.85 -6.77 -12.94
CA LEU A 53 3.07 -6.34 -12.27
C LEU A 53 2.92 -4.90 -11.76
N VAL A 54 2.48 -3.98 -12.62
CA VAL A 54 2.23 -2.58 -12.25
C VAL A 54 1.16 -2.50 -11.17
N SER A 55 0.10 -3.30 -11.28
CA SER A 55 -0.96 -3.38 -10.27
C SER A 55 -0.43 -3.80 -8.90
N LEU A 56 0.43 -4.82 -8.85
CA LEU A 56 1.07 -5.30 -7.63
C LEU A 56 2.06 -4.29 -7.06
N ALA A 57 2.84 -3.62 -7.90
CA ALA A 57 3.75 -2.57 -7.48
C ALA A 57 2.99 -1.41 -6.81
N ALA A 58 1.87 -0.97 -7.41
CA ALA A 58 1.00 0.03 -6.82
C ALA A 58 0.38 -0.45 -5.49
N GLN A 59 -0.08 -1.70 -5.42
CA GLN A 59 -0.60 -2.27 -4.17
C GLN A 59 0.46 -2.32 -3.07
N LYS A 60 1.69 -2.73 -3.40
CA LYS A 60 2.80 -2.74 -2.46
C LYS A 60 3.09 -1.33 -1.97
N PHE A 61 3.19 -0.36 -2.88
CA PHE A 61 3.44 1.03 -2.53
C PHE A 61 2.39 1.58 -1.55
N ILE A 62 1.10 1.38 -1.82
CA ILE A 62 0.04 1.81 -0.90
C ILE A 62 0.11 1.06 0.43
N SER A 63 0.48 -0.23 0.41
CA SER A 63 0.64 -1.03 1.62
C SER A 63 1.80 -0.51 2.49
N ASP A 64 2.93 -0.15 1.88
CA ASP A 64 4.07 0.42 2.60
C ASP A 64 3.66 1.75 3.28
N VAL A 65 3.06 2.69 2.53
CA VAL A 65 2.56 3.97 3.08
C VAL A 65 1.54 3.76 4.20
N ALA A 66 0.61 2.82 4.05
CA ALA A 66 -0.39 2.53 5.07
C ALA A 66 0.24 1.92 6.34
N ASN A 67 1.27 1.09 6.19
CA ASN A 67 2.00 0.52 7.32
C ASN A 67 2.79 1.60 8.07
N ASP A 68 3.42 2.55 7.36
CA ASP A 68 4.14 3.67 7.98
C ASP A 68 3.18 4.59 8.74
N ALA A 69 2.04 4.94 8.13
CA ALA A 69 0.99 5.70 8.81
C ALA A 69 0.45 4.95 10.05
N LEU A 70 0.31 3.62 9.99
CA LEU A 70 -0.08 2.81 11.14
C LEU A 70 0.97 2.85 12.26
N GLN A 71 2.26 2.88 11.92
CA GLN A 71 3.33 3.04 12.91
C GLN A 71 3.24 4.40 13.62
N HIS A 72 3.04 5.50 12.88
CA HIS A 72 2.78 6.81 13.47
C HIS A 72 1.55 6.81 14.39
N CYS A 73 0.46 6.14 13.98
CA CYS A 73 -0.76 6.03 14.76
C CYS A 73 -0.53 5.29 16.08
N LYS A 74 0.24 4.19 16.05
CA LYS A 74 0.61 3.41 17.23
C LYS A 74 1.50 4.20 18.19
N MET A 75 2.48 4.94 17.66
CA MET A 75 3.39 5.77 18.47
C MET A 75 2.67 6.95 19.13
N ARG A 76 1.70 7.58 18.45
CA ARG A 76 0.85 8.60 19.10
C ARG A 76 0.00 8.00 20.22
N GLY A 77 -0.57 6.81 19.98
CA GLY A 77 -1.44 6.11 20.93
C GLY A 77 -0.72 5.38 22.08
N SER A 78 0.62 5.40 22.14
CA SER A 78 1.40 4.83 23.25
C SER A 78 1.68 5.84 24.37
N GLY A 79 1.61 7.15 24.08
CA GLY A 79 1.71 8.23 25.08
C GLY A 79 0.43 8.41 25.93
N GLN A 80 -0.73 7.97 25.45
CA GLN A 80 -1.92 7.82 26.30
C GLN A 80 -1.80 6.54 27.13
N SER A 81 -1.26 6.70 28.33
CA SER A 81 -1.13 5.68 29.37
C SER A 81 -2.29 4.69 29.42
N SER A 82 -1.98 3.41 29.16
CA SER A 82 -2.17 2.23 30.04
C SER A 82 -3.34 2.12 31.04
N ARG A 83 -4.42 2.92 31.01
CA ARG A 83 -5.41 2.91 32.11
C ARG A 83 -6.85 2.57 31.78
N LYS A 84 -7.31 2.40 30.53
CA LYS A 84 -8.74 2.02 30.34
C LYS A 84 -9.25 1.50 28.99
N SER A 85 -8.47 0.78 28.18
CA SER A 85 -9.08 0.10 27.02
C SER A 85 -8.54 -1.32 26.85
N GLY A 86 -9.14 -2.23 27.60
CA GLY A 86 -9.15 -3.63 27.24
C GLY A 86 -10.12 -3.84 26.08
N LYS A 87 -9.64 -4.56 25.05
CA LYS A 87 -10.38 -5.21 23.95
C LYS A 87 -10.80 -4.43 22.70
N ASP A 88 -10.85 -3.10 22.65
CA ASP A 88 -11.23 -2.39 21.39
C ASP A 88 -10.31 -1.20 21.06
N LYS A 89 -9.05 -1.49 20.69
CA LYS A 89 -8.15 -0.46 20.15
C LYS A 89 -8.40 -0.32 18.64
N ARG A 90 -9.43 0.45 18.28
CA ARG A 90 -9.73 0.80 16.87
C ARG A 90 -8.70 1.82 16.38
N TYR A 91 -7.93 1.45 15.34
CA TYR A 91 -7.05 2.39 14.65
C TYR A 91 -7.86 3.21 13.64
N THR A 92 -7.58 4.51 13.61
CA THR A 92 -8.17 5.45 12.65
C THR A 92 -7.04 6.12 11.90
N LEU A 93 -7.09 6.09 10.56
CA LEU A 93 -6.14 6.80 9.71
C LEU A 93 -6.47 8.30 9.73
N THR A 94 -5.53 9.12 10.22
CA THR A 94 -5.71 10.57 10.33
C THR A 94 -4.64 11.33 9.54
N MET A 95 -4.86 12.63 9.30
CA MET A 95 -3.86 13.48 8.64
C MET A 95 -2.57 13.62 9.45
N GLU A 96 -2.63 13.48 10.77
CA GLU A 96 -1.46 13.51 11.65
C GLU A 96 -0.55 12.29 11.45
N ASP A 97 -1.13 11.15 11.04
CA ASP A 97 -0.40 9.92 10.72
C ASP A 97 0.11 9.90 9.28
N LEU A 98 -0.75 10.34 8.36
CA LEU A 98 -0.52 10.22 6.94
C LEU A 98 0.48 11.28 6.42
N THR A 99 0.46 12.48 6.98
CA THR A 99 1.37 13.57 6.56
C THR A 99 2.85 13.22 6.77
N PRO A 100 3.29 12.77 7.96
CA PRO A 100 4.69 12.37 8.13
C PRO A 100 5.05 11.15 7.27
N ALA A 101 4.15 10.15 7.16
CA ALA A 101 4.38 8.99 6.30
C ALA A 101 4.62 9.39 4.85
N LEU A 102 3.77 10.25 4.27
CA LEU A 102 3.92 10.73 2.89
C LEU A 102 5.16 11.62 2.68
N ASN A 103 5.58 12.35 3.71
CA ASN A 103 6.76 13.21 3.65
C ASN A 103 8.05 12.39 3.46
N GLU A 104 8.11 11.16 3.97
CA GLU A 104 9.23 10.23 3.74
C GLU A 104 9.33 9.79 2.26
N TYR A 105 8.21 9.79 1.55
CA TYR A 105 8.15 9.54 0.10
C TYR A 105 8.26 10.84 -0.74
N GLY A 106 8.57 11.98 -0.11
CA GLY A 106 8.72 13.28 -0.79
C GLY A 106 7.40 13.98 -1.15
N VAL A 107 6.27 13.51 -0.63
CA VAL A 107 4.95 14.11 -0.87
C VAL A 107 4.59 15.06 0.26
N ASN A 108 4.60 16.36 -0.03
CA ASN A 108 4.27 17.39 0.97
C ASN A 108 2.77 17.68 1.00
N VAL A 109 2.10 17.29 2.08
CA VAL A 109 0.66 17.53 2.30
C VAL A 109 0.47 18.68 3.30
N LYS A 110 0.03 19.85 2.81
CA LYS A 110 -0.29 21.03 3.64
C LYS A 110 -1.79 21.27 3.65
N LYS A 111 -2.53 20.48 4.43
CA LYS A 111 -3.97 20.71 4.63
C LYS A 111 -4.17 21.61 5.86
N PRO A 112 -4.70 22.84 5.70
CA PRO A 112 -4.99 23.69 6.85
C PRO A 112 -6.14 23.09 7.69
N PRO A 113 -6.14 23.30 9.01
CA PRO A 113 -7.21 22.79 9.88
C PRO A 113 -8.55 23.50 9.64
N TYR A 114 -8.52 24.74 9.15
CA TYR A 114 -9.68 25.52 8.75
C TYR A 114 -9.28 26.51 7.65
N PHE A 115 -10.25 26.94 6.84
CA PHE A 115 -10.11 28.07 5.93
C PHE A 115 -10.76 29.29 6.60
N VAL A 116 -10.08 30.44 6.59
CA VAL A 116 -10.63 31.73 7.03
C VAL A 116 -11.13 32.48 5.81
#